data_AF-F8FDL0-F1
#
_entry.id   AF-F8FDL0-F1
#
_cell.length_a   1.000
_cell.length_b   1.000
_cell.length_c   1.000
_cell.angle_alpha   90.00
_cell.angle_beta   90.00
_cell.angle_gamma   90.00
#
_symmetry.space_group_name_H-M   'P 1'
#
loop_
_entity.id
_entity.type
_entity.pdbx_description
1 polymer ?
#
loop_
_entity_poly.entity_id
_entity_poly.type
_entity_poly.pdbx_seq_one_letter_code
_entity_poly.pdbx_strand_id
1 'polypeptide(L)'
;MARNNDEKMSREEAGRKGGEANANKQDKEFFQEIGRKGGEANAEAHDREYFQEIGRKGGEATAETHDKEFYQEIGRKGGEATAESHDKEFYQEIGRKGGEANAESHDREHFEEIGRKGGEARGNNRDGDEEEDGKMSREEAGRKGGNR
;
A
#
# COMPACT_ATOMS: atom_id res chain seq x y z
N MET A 1 32.49 58.85 -15.60
CA MET A 1 31.54 58.25 -14.65
C MET A 1 31.74 56.74 -14.67
N ALA A 2 32.35 56.16 -13.62
CA ALA A 2 32.53 54.72 -13.52
C ALA A 2 31.22 54.09 -13.01
N ARG A 3 30.63 53.17 -13.78
CA ARG A 3 29.49 52.36 -13.35
C ARG A 3 30.05 51.20 -12.52
N ASN A 4 30.01 51.35 -11.19
CA ASN A 4 30.27 50.25 -10.28
C ASN A 4 29.07 49.30 -10.33
N ASN A 5 29.18 48.26 -11.15
CA ASN A 5 28.18 47.19 -11.24
C ASN A 5 28.52 46.11 -10.21
N ASP A 6 28.44 46.47 -8.92
CA ASP A 6 28.46 45.50 -7.81
C ASP A 6 27.07 44.88 -7.67
N GLU A 7 26.64 44.10 -8.67
CA GLU A 7 25.47 43.24 -8.54
C GLU A 7 25.80 42.13 -7.55
N LYS A 8 25.53 42.40 -6.26
CA LYS A 8 25.57 41.38 -5.22
C LYS A 8 24.55 40.31 -5.56
N MET A 9 25.05 39.10 -5.79
CA MET A 9 24.24 37.90 -6.02
C MET A 9 23.19 37.73 -4.91
N SER A 10 21.97 37.34 -5.29
CA SER A 10 20.88 37.11 -4.34
C SER A 10 21.14 35.85 -3.50
N ARG A 11 20.51 35.74 -2.32
CA ARG A 11 20.63 34.55 -1.45
C ARG A 11 20.14 33.28 -2.15
N GLU A 12 19.05 33.40 -2.90
CA GLU A 12 18.46 32.29 -3.65
C GLU A 12 19.41 31.85 -4.78
N GLU A 13 19.99 32.80 -5.50
CA GLU A 13 20.92 32.50 -6.59
C GLU A 13 22.23 31.89 -6.07
N ALA A 14 22.72 32.37 -4.92
CA ALA A 14 23.85 31.78 -4.22
C ALA A 14 23.54 30.35 -3.73
N GLY A 15 22.34 30.12 -3.20
CA GLY A 15 21.87 28.80 -2.78
C GLY A 15 21.80 27.81 -3.95
N ARG A 16 21.20 28.22 -5.07
CA ARG A 16 21.13 27.41 -6.30
C ARG A 16 22.53 27.06 -6.82
N LYS A 17 23.40 28.06 -6.98
CA LYS A 17 24.78 27.84 -7.44
C LYS A 17 25.58 26.94 -6.50
N GLY A 18 25.37 27.07 -5.19
CA GLY A 18 25.97 26.18 -4.19
C GLY A 18 25.47 24.73 -4.31
N GLY A 19 24.17 24.55 -4.51
CA GLY A 19 23.55 23.23 -4.73
C GLY A 19 24.05 22.56 -6.01
N GLU A 20 24.08 23.29 -7.13
CA GLU A 20 24.60 22.80 -8.41
C GLU A 20 26.09 22.43 -8.32
N ALA A 21 26.90 23.27 -7.68
CA ALA A 21 28.31 22.98 -7.47
C ALA A 21 28.52 21.74 -6.60
N ASN A 22 27.64 21.49 -5.61
CA ASN A 22 27.71 20.30 -4.76
C ASN A 22 27.25 19.04 -5.50
N ALA A 23 26.16 19.13 -6.27
CA ALA A 23 25.66 18.03 -7.11
C ALA A 23 26.68 17.56 -8.16
N ASN A 24 27.46 18.49 -8.72
CA ASN A 24 28.50 18.16 -9.69
C ASN A 24 29.79 17.60 -9.06
N LYS A 25 29.99 17.77 -7.75
CA LYS A 25 31.20 17.33 -7.04
C LYS A 25 31.04 15.99 -6.34
N GLN A 26 29.84 15.70 -5.86
CA GLN A 26 29.57 14.57 -5.00
C GLN A 26 28.90 13.43 -5.77
N ASP A 27 29.13 12.21 -5.32
CA ASP A 27 28.56 11.01 -5.90
C ASP A 27 27.27 10.58 -5.20
N LYS A 28 26.64 9.53 -5.75
CA LYS A 28 25.40 8.98 -5.21
C LYS A 28 25.56 8.52 -3.76
N GLU A 29 26.70 7.94 -3.41
CA GLU A 29 27.00 7.42 -2.07
C GLU A 29 27.03 8.55 -1.04
N PHE A 30 27.65 9.69 -1.38
CA PHE A 30 27.61 10.88 -0.53
C PHE A 30 26.17 11.34 -0.22
N PHE A 31 25.31 11.42 -1.23
CA PHE A 31 23.90 11.81 -1.03
C PHE A 31 23.11 10.80 -0.19
N GLN A 32 23.40 9.51 -0.35
CA GLN A 32 22.81 8.46 0.48
C GLN A 32 23.28 8.57 1.94
N GLU A 33 24.57 8.83 2.17
CA GLU A 33 25.13 8.97 3.50
C GLU A 33 24.52 10.16 4.26
N ILE A 34 24.45 11.34 3.63
CA ILE A 34 23.84 12.51 4.27
C ILE A 34 22.34 12.32 4.49
N GLY A 35 21.65 11.62 3.59
CA GLY A 35 20.24 11.25 3.75
C GLY A 35 20.03 10.33 4.95
N ARG A 36 20.89 9.29 5.08
CA ARG A 36 20.88 8.38 6.22
C ARG A 36 21.14 9.11 7.53
N LYS A 37 22.20 9.93 7.59
CA LYS A 37 22.54 10.73 8.77
C LYS A 37 21.41 11.68 9.18
N GLY A 38 20.75 12.31 8.21
CA GLY A 38 19.58 13.15 8.47
C GLY A 38 18.41 12.36 9.04
N GLY A 39 18.15 11.16 8.49
CA GLY A 39 17.12 10.25 8.99
C GLY A 39 17.41 9.75 10.41
N GLU A 40 18.66 9.34 10.69
CA GLU A 40 19.13 8.90 12.00
C GLU A 40 18.99 10.02 13.04
N ALA A 41 19.49 11.23 12.74
CA ALA A 41 19.36 12.37 13.63
C ALA A 41 17.89 12.73 13.91
N ASN A 42 17.02 12.64 12.90
CA ASN A 42 15.60 12.87 13.07
C ASN A 42 14.91 11.79 13.91
N ALA A 43 15.32 10.53 13.76
CA ALA A 43 14.83 9.41 14.57
C ALA A 43 15.31 9.49 16.03
N GLU A 44 16.52 10.02 16.28
CA GLU A 44 17.03 10.26 17.63
C GLU A 44 16.37 11.46 18.32
N ALA A 45 16.03 12.50 17.54
CA ALA A 45 15.44 13.73 18.08
C ALA A 45 13.96 13.59 18.48
N HIS A 46 13.27 12.59 17.95
CA HIS A 46 11.82 12.45 18.08
C HIS A 46 11.42 11.06 18.53
N ASP A 47 10.37 11.00 19.35
CA ASP A 47 9.81 9.74 19.83
C ASP A 47 8.73 9.20 18.89
N ARG A 48 8.20 8.04 19.27
CA ARG A 48 7.13 7.37 18.53
C ARG A 48 5.86 8.21 18.44
N GLU A 49 5.54 8.98 19.48
CA GLU A 49 4.31 9.79 19.53
C GLU A 49 4.37 10.92 18.50
N TYR A 50 5.53 11.58 18.38
CA TYR A 50 5.77 12.57 17.35
C TYR A 50 5.52 12.01 15.95
N PHE A 51 6.08 10.84 15.62
CA PHE A 51 5.88 10.21 14.30
C PHE A 51 4.41 9.80 14.05
N GLN A 52 3.70 9.37 15.09
CA GLN A 52 2.27 9.09 14.98
C GLN A 52 1.47 10.37 14.71
N GLU A 53 1.79 11.47 15.40
CA GLU A 53 1.09 12.73 15.23
C GLU A 53 1.28 13.31 13.82
N ILE A 54 2.51 13.33 13.30
CA ILE A 54 2.76 13.83 11.94
C ILE A 54 2.11 12.91 10.88
N GLY A 55 2.10 11.60 11.11
CA GLY A 55 1.42 10.63 10.25
C GLY A 55 -0.08 10.87 10.23
N ARG A 56 -0.69 11.10 11.41
CA ARG A 56 -2.11 11.44 11.54
C ARG A 56 -2.44 12.73 10.79
N LYS A 57 -1.67 13.81 11.01
CA LYS A 57 -1.88 15.10 10.34
C LYS A 57 -1.77 14.98 8.82
N GLY A 58 -0.81 14.20 8.31
CA GLY A 58 -0.69 13.93 6.88
C GLY A 58 -1.89 13.16 6.31
N GLY A 59 -2.40 12.18 7.06
CA GLY A 59 -3.61 11.44 6.73
C GLY A 59 -4.86 12.33 6.71
N GLU A 60 -5.05 13.14 7.74
CA GLU A 60 -6.16 14.10 7.86
C GLU A 60 -6.16 15.10 6.69
N ALA A 61 -5.01 15.72 6.40
CA ALA A 61 -4.89 16.66 5.27
C ALA A 61 -5.20 15.99 3.91
N THR A 62 -4.82 14.73 3.74
CA THR A 62 -5.15 13.97 2.52
C THR A 62 -6.65 13.69 2.46
N ALA A 63 -7.27 13.29 3.57
CA ALA A 63 -8.69 12.97 3.65
C ALA A 63 -9.59 14.21 3.50
N GLU A 64 -9.14 15.38 3.93
CA GLU A 64 -9.85 16.65 3.71
C GLU A 64 -9.93 17.06 2.23
N THR A 65 -8.92 16.68 1.44
CA THR A 65 -8.77 17.12 0.05
C THR A 65 -9.22 16.10 -0.97
N HIS A 66 -9.42 14.84 -0.57
CA HIS A 66 -9.71 13.73 -1.47
C HIS A 66 -10.99 12.99 -1.07
N ASP A 67 -11.71 12.52 -2.08
CA ASP A 67 -12.96 11.79 -1.94
C ASP A 67 -12.75 10.26 -1.99
N LYS A 68 -13.85 9.53 -1.97
CA LYS A 68 -13.86 8.07 -1.98
C LYS A 68 -13.24 7.51 -3.27
N GLU A 69 -13.45 8.20 -4.38
CA GLU A 69 -12.98 7.85 -5.71
C GLU A 69 -11.45 7.85 -5.77
N PHE A 70 -10.80 8.85 -5.16
CA PHE A 70 -9.35 8.88 -5.01
C PHE A 70 -8.80 7.63 -4.31
N TYR A 71 -9.39 7.25 -3.18
CA TYR A 71 -8.94 6.07 -2.43
C TYR A 71 -9.16 4.75 -3.20
N GLN A 72 -10.26 4.66 -3.96
CA GLN A 72 -10.49 3.52 -4.85
C GLN A 72 -9.45 3.46 -5.97
N GLU A 73 -9.09 4.60 -6.55
CA GLU A 73 -8.11 4.66 -7.62
C GLU A 73 -6.71 4.25 -7.15
N ILE A 74 -6.23 4.79 -6.03
CA ILE A 74 -4.92 4.42 -5.50
C ILE A 74 -4.89 2.96 -5.03
N GLY A 75 -6.00 2.46 -4.48
CA GLY A 75 -6.15 1.05 -4.11
C GLY A 75 -6.09 0.13 -5.33
N ARG A 76 -6.79 0.48 -6.41
CA ARG A 76 -6.76 -0.26 -7.67
C ARG A 76 -5.34 -0.28 -8.26
N LYS A 77 -4.69 0.88 -8.35
CA LYS A 77 -3.32 1.00 -8.86
C LYS A 77 -2.32 0.16 -8.05
N GLY A 78 -2.42 0.17 -6.73
CA GLY A 78 -1.59 -0.66 -5.86
C GLY A 78 -1.81 -2.16 -6.08
N GLY A 79 -3.09 -2.56 -6.23
CA GLY A 79 -3.47 -3.95 -6.53
C GLY A 79 -2.97 -4.42 -7.90
N GLU A 80 -3.12 -3.59 -8.94
CA GLU A 80 -2.62 -3.87 -10.29
C GLU A 80 -1.09 -4.01 -10.32
N ALA A 81 -0.36 -3.10 -9.68
CA ALA A 81 1.09 -3.19 -9.57
C ALA A 81 1.55 -4.48 -8.87
N THR A 82 0.86 -4.86 -7.79
CA THR A 82 1.13 -6.11 -7.07
C THR A 82 0.82 -7.33 -7.94
N ALA A 83 -0.26 -7.31 -8.70
CA ALA A 83 -0.63 -8.40 -9.61
C ALA A 83 0.33 -8.55 -10.79
N GLU A 84 0.93 -7.46 -11.26
CA GLU A 84 1.94 -7.48 -12.32
C GLU A 84 3.29 -8.00 -11.80
N SER A 85 3.68 -7.65 -10.58
CA SER A 85 5.01 -7.98 -10.03
C SER A 85 5.10 -9.34 -9.34
N HIS A 86 3.97 -9.99 -9.06
CA HIS A 86 3.93 -11.22 -8.25
C HIS A 86 3.19 -12.38 -8.92
N ASP A 87 3.67 -13.59 -8.63
CA ASP A 87 3.13 -14.83 -9.15
C ASP A 87 2.14 -15.51 -8.20
N LYS A 88 1.67 -16.68 -8.61
CA LYS A 88 0.72 -17.49 -7.84
C LYS A 88 1.28 -17.93 -6.48
N GLU A 89 2.60 -18.05 -6.32
CA GLU A 89 3.23 -18.51 -5.07
C GLU A 89 3.17 -17.40 -4.02
N PHE A 90 3.42 -16.16 -4.43
CA PHE A 90 3.23 -14.98 -3.57
C PHE A 90 1.82 -14.91 -2.98
N TYR A 91 0.78 -15.06 -3.82
CA TYR A 91 -0.61 -15.01 -3.35
C TYR A 91 -0.97 -16.16 -2.39
N GLN A 92 -0.40 -17.35 -2.61
CA GLN A 92 -0.56 -18.48 -1.69
C GLN A 92 0.12 -18.23 -0.35
N GLU A 93 1.32 -17.63 -0.37
CA GLU A 93 2.07 -17.31 0.84
C GLU A 93 1.37 -16.25 1.68
N ILE A 94 0.93 -15.14 1.09
CA ILE A 94 0.20 -14.10 1.83
C ILE A 94 -1.15 -14.61 2.33
N GLY A 95 -1.83 -15.48 1.56
CA GLY A 95 -3.07 -16.13 1.99
C GLY A 95 -2.85 -17.06 3.17
N ARG A 96 -1.77 -17.86 3.16
CA ARG A 96 -1.37 -18.72 4.29
C ARG A 96 -1.04 -17.89 5.53
N LYS A 97 -0.20 -16.85 5.39
CA LYS A 97 0.16 -15.94 6.49
C LYS A 97 -1.07 -15.26 7.10
N GLY A 98 -2.01 -14.81 6.27
CA GLY A 98 -3.28 -14.23 6.73
C GLY A 98 -4.15 -15.24 7.46
N GLY A 99 -4.22 -16.49 6.97
CA GLY A 99 -4.95 -17.57 7.62
C GLY A 99 -4.35 -17.98 8.97
N GLU A 100 -3.02 -18.09 9.05
CA GLU A 100 -2.28 -18.40 10.27
C GLU A 100 -2.47 -17.31 11.34
N ALA A 101 -2.31 -16.04 10.98
CA ALA A 101 -2.53 -14.92 11.89
C ALA A 101 -3.99 -14.88 12.40
N ASN A 102 -4.96 -15.19 11.54
CA ASN A 102 -6.35 -15.24 11.93
C ASN A 102 -6.66 -16.42 12.88
N ALA A 103 -6.03 -17.58 12.65
CA ALA A 103 -6.16 -18.77 13.49
C ALA A 103 -5.45 -18.65 14.84
N GLU A 104 -4.38 -17.88 14.91
CA GLU A 104 -3.70 -17.55 16.17
C GLU A 104 -4.51 -16.57 17.02
N SER A 105 -5.23 -15.65 16.36
CA SER A 105 -5.97 -14.56 17.03
C SER A 105 -7.43 -14.92 17.36
N HIS A 106 -7.95 -16.02 16.82
CA HIS A 106 -9.37 -16.37 16.94
C HIS A 106 -9.59 -17.86 17.21
N ASP A 107 -10.59 -18.10 18.03
CA ASP A 107 -11.07 -19.40 18.47
C ASP A 107 -12.14 -19.98 17.54
N ARG A 108 -12.46 -21.25 17.76
CA ARG A 108 -13.36 -22.04 16.90
C ARG A 108 -14.72 -21.37 16.68
N GLU A 109 -15.24 -20.69 17.70
CA GLU A 109 -16.54 -19.99 17.63
C GLU A 109 -16.52 -18.84 16.62
N HIS A 110 -15.40 -18.11 16.51
CA HIS A 110 -15.22 -17.07 15.50
C HIS A 110 -15.27 -17.64 14.07
N PHE A 111 -14.62 -18.79 13.84
CA PHE A 111 -14.64 -19.46 12.54
C PHE A 111 -16.03 -19.97 12.15
N GLU A 112 -16.80 -20.46 13.14
CA GLU A 112 -18.18 -20.88 12.95
C GLU A 112 -19.11 -19.69 12.64
N GLU A 113 -18.87 -18.53 13.26
CA GLU A 113 -19.63 -17.30 13.00
C GLU A 113 -19.35 -16.72 11.60
N ILE A 114 -18.09 -16.58 11.19
CA ILE A 114 -17.75 -16.09 9.84
C ILE A 114 -18.22 -17.09 8.76
N GLY A 115 -18.17 -18.40 9.05
CA GLY A 115 -18.69 -19.44 8.17
C GLY A 115 -20.20 -19.33 7.99
N ARG A 116 -20.93 -19.07 9.08
CA ARG A 116 -22.38 -18.82 9.05
C ARG A 116 -22.72 -17.56 8.26
N LYS A 117 -22.08 -16.44 8.57
CA LYS A 117 -22.27 -15.16 7.85
C LYS A 117 -21.93 -15.26 6.36
N GLY A 118 -20.85 -15.96 6.01
CA GLY A 118 -20.47 -16.22 4.62
C GLY A 118 -21.45 -17.16 3.89
N GLY A 119 -22.05 -18.11 4.61
CA GLY A 119 -23.11 -18.98 4.11
C GLY A 119 -24.43 -18.23 3.89
N GLU A 120 -24.84 -17.39 4.84
CA GLU A 120 -26.03 -16.53 4.76
C GLU A 120 -25.94 -15.53 3.61
N ALA A 121 -24.76 -14.92 3.40
CA ALA A 121 -24.51 -14.02 2.26
C ALA A 121 -24.64 -14.73 0.89
N ARG A 122 -24.41 -16.05 0.83
CA ARG A 122 -24.64 -16.87 -0.38
C ARG A 122 -26.07 -17.39 -0.48
N GLY A 123 -26.75 -17.59 0.65
CA GLY A 123 -28.15 -18.00 0.74
C GLY A 123 -29.11 -16.92 0.27
N ASN A 124 -28.88 -15.66 0.67
CA ASN A 124 -29.73 -14.53 0.27
C ASN A 124 -29.69 -14.20 -1.24
N ASN A 125 -28.70 -14.71 -1.98
CA ASN A 125 -28.67 -14.61 -3.45
C ASN A 125 -29.42 -15.75 -4.15
N ARG A 126 -29.92 -16.75 -3.42
CA ARG A 126 -30.64 -17.92 -3.96
C ARG A 126 -32.15 -17.86 -3.75
N ASP A 127 -32.64 -17.00 -2.86
CA ASP A 127 -34.07 -16.85 -2.60
C ASP A 127 -34.79 -15.96 -3.65
N GLY A 128 -34.11 -15.62 -4.75
CA GLY A 128 -34.64 -14.81 -5.85
C GLY A 128 -35.09 -15.59 -7.08
N ASP A 129 -34.78 -16.88 -7.20
CA ASP A 129 -35.12 -17.68 -8.39
C ASP A 129 -35.53 -19.10 -7.96
N GLU A 130 -36.78 -19.25 -7.52
CA GLU A 130 -37.49 -20.53 -7.65
C GLU A 130 -37.79 -20.76 -9.13
N GLU A 131 -36.84 -21.31 -9.89
CA GLU A 131 -37.19 -22.24 -10.97
C GLU A 131 -36.24 -23.43 -11.00
N GLU A 132 -36.90 -24.58 -11.05
CA GLU A 132 -36.44 -25.95 -11.11
C GLU A 132 -35.44 -26.20 -12.25
N ASP A 133 -34.15 -26.44 -11.95
CA ASP A 133 -33.42 -27.51 -12.65
C ASP A 133 -32.06 -27.91 -12.02
N GLY A 134 -31.81 -29.22 -11.97
CA GLY A 134 -30.47 -29.79 -12.10
C GLY A 134 -29.47 -29.68 -10.93
N LYS A 135 -29.74 -30.28 -9.76
CA LYS A 135 -28.66 -30.62 -8.80
C LYS A 135 -27.78 -31.74 -9.40
N MET A 136 -26.71 -31.39 -10.12
CA MET A 136 -25.68 -32.36 -10.54
C MET A 136 -24.99 -32.98 -9.32
N SER A 137 -24.94 -34.31 -9.26
CA SER A 137 -24.31 -35.04 -8.16
C SER A 137 -22.79 -34.94 -8.23
N ARG A 138 -22.15 -35.04 -7.05
CA ARG A 138 -20.70 -34.92 -6.83
C ARG A 138 -19.85 -35.90 -7.65
N GLU A 139 -20.45 -36.94 -8.24
CA GLU A 139 -19.76 -37.93 -9.09
C GLU A 139 -19.47 -37.43 -10.52
N GLU A 140 -20.23 -36.44 -11.02
CA GLU A 140 -20.12 -36.04 -12.43
C GLU A 140 -19.01 -34.99 -12.67
N ALA A 141 -18.65 -34.21 -11.64
CA ALA A 141 -17.59 -33.21 -11.71
C ALA A 141 -16.18 -33.81 -11.90
N GLY A 142 -15.99 -35.11 -11.60
CA GLY A 142 -14.69 -35.78 -11.71
C GLY A 142 -14.31 -36.24 -13.12
N ARG A 143 -15.26 -36.37 -14.05
CA ARG A 143 -15.00 -37.00 -15.36
C ARG A 143 -14.64 -36.04 -16.50
N LYS A 144 -14.75 -34.72 -16.31
CA LYS A 144 -14.51 -33.72 -17.38
C LYS A 144 -13.20 -32.94 -17.28
N GLY A 145 -12.34 -33.27 -16.30
CA GLY A 145 -11.02 -32.65 -16.10
C GLY A 145 -9.84 -33.33 -16.83
N GLY A 146 -10.10 -34.34 -17.65
CA GLY A 146 -9.07 -35.08 -18.39
C GLY A 146 -9.27 -34.99 -19.90
N ASN A 147 -8.94 -33.84 -20.51
CA ASN A 147 -8.47 -33.81 -21.90
C ASN A 147 -7.75 -32.48 -22.17
N ARG A 148 -6.42 -32.50 -22.04
CA ARG A 148 -5.47 -31.75 -22.85
C ARG A 148 -4.29 -32.65 -23.13
#